data_AF-A0A660A7Q0-F1
#
_entry.id   AF-A0A660A7Q0-F1
#
_cell.length_a   1.000
_cell.length_b   1.000
_cell.length_c   1.000
_cell.angle_alpha   90.00
_cell.angle_beta   90.00
_cell.angle_gamma   90.00
#
_symmetry.space_group_name_H-M   'P 1'
#
loop_
_entity.id
_entity.type
_entity.pdbx_description
1 polymer ?
#
loop_
_entity_poly.entity_id
_entity_poly.type
_entity_poly.pdbx_seq_one_letter_code
_entity_poly.pdbx_strand_id
1 'polypeptide(L)'
;NIMDDDAVRFLKIFTFLSLDEIADIESQFNAARHERLAQKTLAREVVTLVHGEEAYKQALNITEQLFAGNIKNLSANELKQGLSNVPNYHVQSADSLNLVDMLVTAGISPSKRQAREDVQNGAIYIN
;
A
#
# COMPACT_ATOMS: atom_id res chain seq x y z
N ASN A 1 -8.04 4.77 1.67
CA ASN A 1 -8.60 4.45 3.00
C ASN A 1 -9.79 5.35 3.38
N ILE A 2 -10.14 6.33 2.55
CA ILE A 2 -11.38 7.11 2.69
C ILE A 2 -12.60 6.21 2.44
N MET A 3 -13.64 6.42 3.23
CA MET A 3 -14.92 5.71 3.12
C MET A 3 -15.63 6.07 1.81
N ASP A 4 -16.37 5.12 1.25
CA ASP A 4 -17.08 5.31 -0.02
C ASP A 4 -18.02 6.53 0.03
N ASP A 5 -18.72 6.72 1.14
CA ASP A 5 -19.68 7.81 1.33
C ASP A 5 -19.02 9.20 1.39
N ASP A 6 -17.73 9.26 1.70
CA ASP A 6 -16.97 10.51 1.77
C ASP A 6 -16.22 10.82 0.46
N ALA A 7 -15.97 9.83 -0.39
CA ALA A 7 -15.07 9.96 -1.53
C ALA A 7 -15.51 11.06 -2.51
N VAL A 8 -16.79 11.07 -2.90
CA VAL A 8 -17.34 12.08 -3.83
C VAL A 8 -17.39 13.47 -3.19
N ARG A 9 -17.77 13.54 -1.91
CA ARG A 9 -17.78 14.80 -1.16
C ARG A 9 -16.38 15.41 -1.10
N PHE A 10 -15.36 14.59 -0.90
CA PHE A 10 -13.98 15.03 -0.86
C PHE A 10 -13.44 15.45 -2.23
N LEU A 11 -13.88 14.84 -3.33
CA LEU A 11 -13.57 15.36 -4.67
C LEU A 11 -14.05 16.81 -4.82
N LYS A 12 -15.24 17.14 -4.34
CA LYS A 12 -15.81 18.50 -4.39
C LYS A 12 -15.07 19.52 -3.51
N ILE A 13 -14.41 19.08 -2.44
CA ILE A 13 -13.77 19.95 -1.45
C ILE A 13 -12.27 20.15 -1.74
N PHE A 14 -11.58 19.10 -2.19
CA PHE A 14 -10.12 19.06 -2.23
C PHE A 14 -9.52 19.05 -3.64
N THR A 15 -10.34 19.11 -4.69
CA THR A 15 -9.87 19.09 -6.07
C THR A 15 -10.41 20.28 -6.86
N PHE A 16 -9.79 20.55 -8.00
CA PHE A 16 -10.23 21.58 -8.96
C PHE A 16 -11.08 21.01 -10.11
N LEU A 17 -11.54 19.76 -9.97
CA LEU A 17 -12.44 19.15 -10.95
C LEU A 17 -13.76 19.91 -11.02
N SER A 18 -14.31 20.04 -12.22
CA SER A 18 -15.64 20.59 -12.42
C SER A 18 -16.71 19.68 -11.82
N LEU A 19 -17.89 20.25 -11.54
CA LEU A 19 -19.01 19.48 -11.01
C LEU A 19 -19.49 18.41 -11.98
N ASP A 20 -19.37 18.65 -13.29
CA ASP A 20 -19.73 17.69 -14.34
C ASP A 20 -18.76 16.49 -14.33
N GLU A 21 -17.45 16.73 -14.26
CA GLU A 21 -16.45 15.66 -14.11
C GLU A 21 -16.68 14.83 -12.84
N ILE A 22 -17.02 15.49 -11.73
CA ILE A 22 -17.32 14.81 -10.47
C ILE A 22 -18.60 13.98 -10.58
N ALA A 23 -19.63 14.46 -11.29
CA ALA A 23 -20.87 13.71 -11.51
C ALA A 23 -20.63 12.44 -12.34
N ASP A 24 -19.79 12.52 -13.37
CA ASP A 24 -19.39 11.37 -14.17
C ASP A 24 -18.61 10.33 -13.35
N ILE A 25 -17.67 10.79 -12.52
CA ILE A 25 -16.93 9.93 -11.59
C ILE A 25 -17.88 9.28 -10.57
N GLU A 26 -18.83 10.03 -10.02
CA GLU A 26 -19.82 9.52 -9.06
C GLU A 26 -20.71 8.44 -9.68
N SER A 27 -21.15 8.63 -10.93
CA SER A 27 -21.94 7.64 -11.66
C SER A 27 -21.16 6.32 -11.85
N GLN A 28 -19.92 6.41 -12.37
CA GLN A 28 -19.05 5.24 -12.56
C GLN A 28 -18.68 4.55 -11.25
N PHE A 29 -18.36 5.34 -10.22
CA PHE A 29 -18.04 4.84 -8.90
C PHE A 29 -19.22 4.09 -8.26
N ASN A 30 -20.44 4.61 -8.39
CA ASN A 30 -21.64 3.93 -7.87
C ASN A 30 -21.94 2.63 -8.63
N ALA A 31 -21.64 2.57 -9.93
CA ALA A 31 -21.78 1.33 -10.71
C ALA A 31 -20.75 0.26 -10.31
N ALA A 32 -19.53 0.66 -9.91
CA ALA A 32 -18.43 -0.26 -9.60
C ALA A 32 -17.62 0.16 -8.36
N ARG A 33 -18.26 0.25 -7.18
CA ARG A 33 -17.61 0.75 -5.94
C ARG A 33 -16.32 0.02 -5.57
N HIS A 34 -16.27 -1.29 -5.85
CA HIS A 34 -15.10 -2.13 -5.57
C HIS A 34 -13.83 -1.68 -6.31
N GLU A 35 -13.95 -1.01 -7.45
CA GLU A 35 -12.80 -0.48 -8.22
C GLU A 35 -12.17 0.75 -7.58
N ARG A 36 -12.89 1.39 -6.65
CA ARG A 36 -12.48 2.57 -5.87
C ARG A 36 -12.06 3.76 -6.72
N LEU A 37 -12.77 3.99 -7.83
CA LEU A 37 -12.49 5.08 -8.78
C LEU A 37 -12.41 6.44 -8.08
N ALA A 38 -13.42 6.81 -7.27
CA ALA A 38 -13.45 8.10 -6.60
C ALA A 38 -12.25 8.31 -5.67
N GLN A 39 -11.87 7.30 -4.88
CA GLN A 39 -10.71 7.40 -3.99
C GLN A 39 -9.38 7.48 -4.76
N LYS A 40 -9.24 6.72 -5.86
CA LYS A 40 -8.05 6.77 -6.71
C LYS A 40 -7.90 8.13 -7.37
N THR A 41 -8.99 8.69 -7.91
CA THR A 41 -8.99 10.03 -8.50
C THR A 41 -8.65 11.09 -7.46
N LEU A 42 -9.26 11.02 -6.27
CA LEU A 42 -8.97 11.96 -5.19
C LEU A 42 -7.49 11.89 -4.78
N ALA A 43 -6.93 10.68 -4.61
CA ALA A 43 -5.52 10.50 -4.28
C ALA A 43 -4.62 11.10 -5.37
N ARG A 44 -4.94 10.90 -6.65
CA ARG A 44 -4.21 11.50 -7.77
C ARG A 44 -4.22 13.03 -7.70
N GLU A 45 -5.40 13.62 -7.61
CA GLU A 45 -5.56 15.07 -7.60
C GLU A 45 -4.86 15.72 -6.41
N VAL A 46 -5.08 15.20 -5.20
CA VAL A 46 -4.53 15.79 -3.97
C VAL A 46 -3.01 15.62 -3.89
N VAL A 47 -2.47 14.43 -4.22
CA VAL A 47 -1.02 14.22 -4.20
C VAL A 47 -0.33 15.07 -5.28
N THR A 48 -0.91 15.14 -6.48
CA THR A 48 -0.38 15.98 -7.56
C THR A 48 -0.40 17.46 -7.19
N LEU A 49 -1.48 17.92 -6.54
CA LEU A 49 -1.61 19.31 -6.10
C LEU A 49 -0.55 19.69 -5.05
N VAL A 50 -0.27 18.81 -4.08
CA VAL A 50 0.62 19.13 -2.95
C VAL A 50 2.09 18.82 -3.25
N HIS A 51 2.36 17.74 -3.99
CA HIS A 51 3.70 17.17 -4.17
C HIS A 51 4.15 17.12 -5.64
N GLY A 52 3.27 17.45 -6.58
CA GLY A 52 3.56 17.38 -8.01
C GLY A 52 3.30 16.00 -8.63
N GLU A 53 3.26 15.97 -9.96
CA GLU A 53 2.91 14.78 -10.74
C GLU A 53 3.92 13.64 -10.58
N GLU A 54 5.22 13.97 -10.51
CA GLU A 54 6.28 12.97 -10.35
C GLU A 54 6.19 12.24 -9.01
N ALA A 55 5.82 12.95 -7.93
CA ALA A 55 5.59 12.32 -6.63
C ALA A 55 4.37 11.38 -6.65
N TYR A 56 3.30 11.76 -7.36
CA TYR A 56 2.15 10.88 -7.56
C TYR A 56 2.54 9.60 -8.33
N LYS A 57 3.26 9.74 -9.45
CA LYS A 57 3.74 8.59 -10.24
C LYS A 57 4.62 7.67 -9.42
N GLN A 58 5.52 8.22 -8.61
CA GLN A 58 6.37 7.45 -7.72
C GLN A 58 5.54 6.69 -6.68
N ALA A 59 4.60 7.34 -6.01
CA ALA A 59 3.73 6.70 -5.02
C ALA A 59 2.85 5.59 -5.64
N LEU A 60 2.35 5.82 -6.86
CA LEU A 60 1.59 4.83 -7.62
C LEU A 60 2.45 3.61 -7.96
N ASN A 61 3.64 3.83 -8.51
CA ASN A 61 4.59 2.75 -8.85
C ASN A 61 4.92 1.89 -7.62
N ILE A 62 5.28 2.54 -6.50
CA ILE A 62 5.57 1.83 -5.24
C ILE A 62 4.39 0.95 -4.83
N THR A 63 3.18 1.51 -4.84
CA THR A 63 1.97 0.77 -4.45
C THR A 63 1.71 -0.42 -5.36
N GLU A 64 1.78 -0.23 -6.68
CA GLU A 64 1.51 -1.28 -7.66
C GLU A 64 2.54 -2.42 -7.57
N GLN A 65 3.84 -2.11 -7.50
CA GLN A 65 4.88 -3.14 -7.43
C GLN A 65 4.84 -3.92 -6.11
N LEU A 66 4.57 -3.24 -4.98
CA LEU A 66 4.45 -3.89 -3.67
C LEU A 66 3.31 -4.92 -3.65
N PHE A 67 2.12 -4.55 -4.12
CA PHE A 67 0.96 -5.43 -4.07
C PHE A 67 0.89 -6.43 -5.23
N ALA A 68 1.60 -6.19 -6.34
CA ALA A 68 1.77 -7.17 -7.41
C ALA A 68 2.85 -8.24 -7.09
N GLY A 69 3.57 -8.11 -5.96
CA GLY A 69 4.66 -9.02 -5.59
C GLY A 69 5.96 -8.79 -6.38
N ASN A 70 6.04 -7.69 -7.14
CA ASN A 70 7.17 -7.36 -8.01
C ASN A 70 8.21 -6.49 -7.30
N ILE A 71 8.56 -6.85 -6.07
CA ILE A 71 9.46 -6.08 -5.20
C ILE A 71 10.84 -5.84 -5.84
N LYS A 72 11.29 -6.74 -6.73
CA LYS A 72 12.58 -6.64 -7.46
C LYS A 72 12.65 -5.46 -8.43
N ASN A 73 11.52 -4.88 -8.82
CA ASN A 73 11.46 -3.73 -9.71
C ASN A 73 11.56 -2.39 -8.97
N LEU A 74 11.57 -2.41 -7.63
CA LEU A 74 11.70 -1.20 -6.82
C LEU A 74 13.16 -0.96 -6.43
N SER A 75 13.58 0.30 -6.50
CA SER A 75 14.85 0.73 -5.92
C SER A 75 14.85 0.61 -4.39
N ALA A 76 16.03 0.58 -3.78
CA ALA A 76 16.15 0.53 -2.31
C ALA A 76 15.47 1.71 -1.61
N ASN A 77 15.46 2.89 -2.24
CA ASN A 77 14.80 4.07 -1.70
C ASN A 77 13.27 3.96 -1.78
N GLU A 78 12.75 3.48 -2.90
CA GLU A 78 11.31 3.21 -3.08
C GLU A 78 10.79 2.14 -2.10
N LEU A 79 11.57 1.08 -1.87
CA LEU A 79 11.25 0.07 -0.87
C LEU A 79 11.20 0.65 0.54
N LYS A 80 12.19 1.46 0.92
CA LYS A 80 12.19 2.13 2.22
C LYS A 80 11.01 3.07 2.39
N GLN A 81 10.64 3.82 1.34
CA GLN A 81 9.46 4.68 1.38
C GLN A 81 8.16 3.87 1.51
N GLY A 82 7.98 2.87 0.65
CA GLY A 82 6.78 2.03 0.64
C GLY A 82 6.59 1.22 1.92
N LEU A 83 7.69 0.84 2.59
CA LEU A 83 7.66 0.08 3.83
C LEU A 83 7.82 0.95 5.10
N SER A 84 7.86 2.28 4.97
CA SER A 84 8.11 3.19 6.10
C SER A 84 7.06 3.10 7.21
N ASN A 85 5.80 2.81 6.86
CA ASN A 85 4.67 2.76 7.78
C ASN A 85 4.23 1.33 8.15
N VAL A 86 4.99 0.30 7.76
CA VAL A 86 4.72 -1.08 8.19
C VAL A 86 5.64 -1.50 9.32
N PRO A 87 5.18 -2.37 10.24
CA PRO A 87 6.03 -2.98 11.24
C PRO A 87 7.27 -3.60 10.58
N ASN A 88 8.44 -3.22 11.07
CA ASN A 88 9.72 -3.74 10.60
C ASN A 88 10.57 -4.18 11.80
N TYR A 89 11.47 -5.10 11.52
CA TYR A 89 12.43 -5.61 12.50
C TYR A 89 13.84 -5.29 12.04
N HIS A 90 14.62 -4.64 12.90
CA HIS A 90 16.00 -4.27 12.61
C HIS A 90 16.96 -5.39 13.05
N VAL A 91 17.32 -6.24 12.09
CA VAL A 91 18.26 -7.36 12.29
C VAL A 91 19.62 -6.85 12.76
N GLN A 92 20.07 -7.34 13.91
CA GLN A 92 21.39 -7.07 14.49
C GLN A 92 22.41 -8.10 14.02
N SER A 93 23.70 -7.75 14.04
CA SER A 93 24.78 -8.69 13.69
C SER A 93 24.86 -9.91 14.62
N ALA A 94 24.29 -9.82 15.82
CA ALA A 94 24.18 -10.93 16.76
C ALA A 94 23.04 -11.91 16.40
N ASP A 95 22.11 -11.50 15.53
CA ASP A 95 20.96 -12.30 15.10
C ASP A 95 21.38 -13.30 14.02
N SER A 96 22.20 -14.29 14.41
CA SER A 96 22.47 -15.49 13.59
C SER A 96 21.28 -16.47 13.64
N LEU A 97 20.06 -15.93 13.51
CA LEU A 97 18.81 -16.65 13.68
C LEU A 97 18.42 -17.34 12.38
N ASN A 98 17.97 -18.59 12.48
CA ASN A 98 17.27 -19.24 11.37
C ASN A 98 15.92 -18.53 11.10
N LEU A 99 15.29 -18.81 9.96
CA LEU A 99 14.03 -18.17 9.56
C LEU A 99 12.93 -18.27 10.63
N VAL A 100 12.79 -19.43 11.28
CA VAL A 100 11.77 -19.65 12.32
C VAL A 100 12.01 -18.74 13.53
N ASP A 101 13.26 -18.63 13.95
CA ASP A 101 13.64 -17.77 15.07
C ASP A 101 13.46 -16.29 14.69
N MET A 102 13.79 -15.90 13.45
CA MET A 102 13.58 -14.54 12.95
C MET A 102 12.09 -14.16 12.92
N LEU A 103 11.20 -15.05 12.46
CA LEU A 103 9.75 -14.80 12.43
C LEU A 103 9.16 -14.55 13.82
N VAL A 104 9.67 -15.25 14.84
CA VAL A 104 9.23 -15.07 16.22
C VAL A 104 9.81 -13.80 16.83
N THR A 105 11.11 -13.56 16.66
CA THR A 105 11.77 -12.37 17.20
C THR A 105 11.24 -11.08 16.57
N ALA A 106 10.89 -11.11 15.28
CA ALA A 106 10.26 -10.00 14.57
C ALA A 106 8.77 -9.80 14.91
N GLY A 107 8.17 -10.67 15.75
CA GLY A 107 6.77 -10.61 16.13
C GLY A 107 5.77 -10.99 15.04
N ILE A 108 6.25 -11.57 13.93
CA ILE A 108 5.42 -12.03 12.80
C ILE A 108 4.64 -13.29 13.19
N SER A 109 5.25 -14.17 13.99
CA SER A 109 4.61 -15.39 14.47
C SER A 109 4.70 -15.51 16.00
N PRO A 110 3.63 -15.95 16.69
CA PRO A 110 3.58 -15.94 18.15
C PRO A 110 4.44 -17.03 18.81
N SER A 111 4.89 -18.05 18.06
CA SER A 111 5.73 -19.12 18.60
C SER A 111 6.52 -19.83 17.50
N LYS A 112 7.61 -20.51 17.89
CA LYS A 112 8.42 -21.32 16.95
C LYS A 112 7.62 -22.48 16.32
N ARG A 113 6.61 -23.00 17.03
CA ARG A 113 5.72 -24.04 16.51
C ARG A 113 4.88 -23.48 15.36
N GLN A 114 4.24 -22.33 15.58
CA GLN A 114 3.40 -21.66 14.58
C GLN A 114 4.24 -21.22 13.37
N ALA A 115 5.41 -20.62 13.60
CA ALA A 115 6.30 -20.20 12.51
C ALA A 115 6.71 -21.36 11.58
N ARG A 116 6.97 -22.55 12.13
CA ARG A 116 7.25 -23.75 11.30
C ARG A 116 6.05 -24.18 10.49
N GLU A 117 4.87 -24.17 11.09
CA GLU A 117 3.61 -24.51 10.43
C GLU A 117 3.29 -23.54 9.29
N ASP A 118 3.44 -22.23 9.52
CA ASP A 118 3.22 -21.19 8.51
C ASP A 118 4.19 -21.33 7.33
N VAL A 119 5.47 -21.62 7.60
CA VAL A 119 6.47 -21.89 6.56
C VAL A 119 6.11 -23.13 5.76
N GLN A 120 5.74 -24.23 6.43
CA GLN A 120 5.42 -25.49 5.76
C GLN A 120 4.13 -25.42 4.93
N ASN A 121 3.15 -24.64 5.38
CA ASN A 121 1.89 -24.42 4.70
C ASN A 121 2.00 -23.37 3.57
N GLY A 122 3.17 -22.75 3.36
CA GLY A 122 3.38 -21.73 2.33
C GLY A 122 2.73 -20.38 2.67
N ALA A 123 2.42 -20.12 3.94
CA ALA A 123 1.88 -18.84 4.41
C ALA A 123 2.95 -17.75 4.56
N ILE A 124 4.25 -18.12 4.51
CA ILE A 124 5.38 -17.20 4.52
C ILE A 124 5.95 -17.08 3.11
N TYR A 125 6.03 -15.85 2.61
CA TYR A 125 6.64 -15.50 1.33
C TYR A 125 7.93 -14.69 1.56
N ILE A 126 9.00 -15.06 0.85
CA ILE A 126 10.31 -14.38 0.86
C ILE A 126 10.71 -14.14 -0.59
N ASN A 127 11.11 -12.91 -0.91
CA ASN A 127 11.46 -12.44 -2.26
C ASN A 127 12.71 -13.09 -2.86
#